data_AF-A0A662S9I6-F1
#
_entry.id   AF-A0A662S9I6-F1
#
_cell.length_a   1.000
_cell.length_b   1.000
_cell.length_c   1.000
_cell.angle_alpha   90.00
_cell.angle_beta   90.00
_cell.angle_gamma   90.00
#
_symmetry.space_group_name_H-M   'P 1'
#
loop_
_entity.id
_entity.type
_entity.pdbx_description
1 polymer ?
#
loop_
_entity_poly.entity_id
_entity_poly.type
_entity_poly.pdbx_seq_one_letter_code
_entity_poly.pdbx_strand_id
1 'polypeptide(L)'
;RDDTVKLMLNFLFSMPFVTAVYLLFAGASVPDYRGLAGAVYIGLFEMGVTFVLWLKALSLFETTAQAGSLVYLSRFLSLLLIRVLVKERIHPSTIVGLVLIIAGIYTLHGKPIEK
;
A
#
# COMPACT_ATOMS: atom_id res chain seq x y z
N ARG A 1 22.72 2.44 -3.75
CA ARG A 1 22.04 2.80 -5.02
C ARG A 1 20.73 3.44 -4.61
N ASP A 2 20.53 4.72 -4.91
CA ASP A 2 19.37 5.49 -4.45
C ASP A 2 18.06 4.79 -4.83
N ASP A 3 17.30 4.34 -3.83
CA ASP A 3 16.05 3.61 -4.05
C ASP A 3 15.00 4.47 -4.77
N THR A 4 15.11 5.79 -4.65
CA THR A 4 14.35 6.78 -5.44
C THR A 4 14.57 6.62 -6.95
N VAL A 5 15.79 6.32 -7.40
CA VAL A 5 16.10 6.15 -8.83
C VAL A 5 15.49 4.87 -9.37
N LYS A 6 15.46 3.79 -8.57
CA LYS A 6 14.77 2.54 -8.94
C LYS A 6 13.26 2.74 -9.07
N LEU A 7 12.68 3.57 -8.19
CA LEU A 7 11.26 3.92 -8.24
C LEU A 7 10.94 4.75 -9.49
N MET A 8 11.73 5.78 -9.77
CA MET A 8 11.62 6.61 -10.98
C MET A 8 11.65 5.76 -12.26
N LEU A 9 12.58 4.80 -12.34
CA LEU A 9 12.69 3.88 -13.47
C LEU A 9 11.47 2.96 -13.61
N ASN A 10 10.92 2.45 -12.50
CA ASN A 10 9.68 1.67 -12.53
C ASN A 10 8.51 2.49 -13.06
N PHE A 11 8.33 3.73 -12.59
CA PHE A 11 7.28 4.61 -13.10
C PHE A 11 7.47 4.93 -14.59
N LEU A 12 8.70 5.24 -15.01
CA LEU A 12 9.01 5.58 -16.39
C LEU A 12 8.78 4.39 -17.34
N PHE A 13 9.07 3.17 -16.89
CA PHE A 13 8.82 1.96 -17.68
C PHE A 13 7.35 1.53 -17.66
N SER A 14 6.65 1.75 -16.54
CA SER A 14 5.24 1.44 -16.38
C SER A 14 4.34 2.37 -17.19
N MET A 15 4.67 3.67 -17.27
CA MET A 15 3.85 4.68 -17.96
C MET A 15 3.48 4.33 -19.42
N PRO A 16 4.42 3.97 -20.32
CA PRO A 16 4.08 3.59 -21.69
C PRO A 16 3.29 2.28 -21.73
N PHE A 17 3.56 1.33 -20.83
CA PHE A 17 2.83 0.06 -20.77
C PHE A 17 1.38 0.26 -20.33
N VAL A 18 1.14 1.03 -19.27
CA VAL A 18 -0.20 1.39 -18.79
C VAL A 18 -0.95 2.18 -19.85
N THR A 19 -0.29 3.11 -20.53
CA THR A 19 -0.90 3.89 -21.63
C THR A 19 -1.29 2.98 -22.81
N ALA A 20 -0.44 2.03 -23.18
CA ALA A 20 -0.74 1.06 -24.24
C ALA A 20 -1.94 0.19 -23.87
N VAL A 21 -1.97 -0.34 -22.65
CA VAL A 21 -3.11 -1.15 -22.15
C VAL A 21 -4.40 -0.31 -22.10
N TYR A 22 -4.32 0.95 -21.65
CA TYR A 22 -5.46 1.86 -21.65
C TYR A 22 -6.02 2.06 -23.07
N LEU A 23 -5.15 2.30 -24.04
CA LEU A 23 -5.56 2.50 -25.43
C LEU A 23 -6.20 1.25 -26.06
N LEU A 24 -5.72 0.06 -25.68
CA LEU A 24 -6.22 -1.23 -26.18
C LEU A 24 -7.59 -1.63 -25.58
N PHE A 25 -7.85 -1.32 -24.31
CA PHE A 25 -9.04 -1.81 -23.59
C PHE A 25 -10.12 -0.76 -23.33
N ALA A 26 -9.76 0.49 -23.05
CA ALA A 26 -10.72 1.53 -22.66
C ALA A 26 -11.24 2.34 -23.87
N GLY A 27 -10.62 2.21 -25.05
CA GLY A 27 -10.85 3.08 -26.19
C GLY A 27 -10.24 4.47 -25.97
N ALA A 28 -10.02 5.23 -27.05
CA ALA A 28 -9.42 6.57 -27.00
C ALA A 28 -10.36 7.64 -26.40
N SER A 29 -11.09 7.31 -25.35
CA SER A 29 -11.90 8.26 -24.59
C SER A 29 -10.97 9.07 -23.69
N VAL A 30 -11.00 10.39 -23.83
CA VAL A 30 -10.19 11.27 -23.01
C VAL A 30 -10.77 11.28 -21.60
N PRO A 31 -9.97 11.00 -20.55
CA PRO A 31 -10.44 11.08 -19.18
C PRO A 31 -10.95 12.50 -18.88
N ASP A 32 -12.07 12.59 -18.17
CA ASP A 32 -12.55 13.87 -17.64
C ASP A 32 -11.47 14.54 -16.77
N TYR A 33 -11.47 15.88 -16.68
CA TYR A 33 -10.47 16.63 -15.93
C TYR A 33 -10.38 16.18 -14.46
N ARG A 34 -11.51 15.73 -13.90
CA ARG A 34 -11.60 15.17 -12.54
C ARG A 34 -10.83 13.86 -12.43
N GLY A 35 -10.92 13.00 -13.44
CA GLY A 35 -10.18 11.75 -13.51
C GLY A 35 -8.67 11.99 -13.61
N LEU A 36 -8.26 12.97 -14.43
CA LEU A 36 -6.85 13.35 -14.55
C LEU A 36 -6.30 13.91 -13.23
N ALA A 37 -7.04 14.80 -12.57
CA ALA A 37 -6.65 15.35 -11.27
C ALA A 37 -6.56 14.27 -10.18
N GLY A 38 -7.50 13.31 -10.17
CA GLY A 38 -7.45 12.16 -9.28
C GLY A 38 -6.24 11.25 -9.55
N ALA A 39 -5.92 10.99 -10.82
CA ALA A 39 -4.77 10.19 -11.21
C ALA A 39 -3.44 10.86 -10.78
N VAL A 40 -3.32 12.18 -10.94
CA VAL A 40 -2.16 12.94 -10.45
C VAL A 40 -2.06 12.87 -8.92
N TYR A 41 -3.18 13.03 -8.21
CA TYR A 41 -3.19 12.95 -6.75
C TYR A 41 -2.76 11.57 -6.25
N ILE A 42 -3.36 10.49 -6.76
CA ILE A 42 -3.03 9.10 -6.38
C ILE A 42 -1.58 8.78 -6.76
N GLY A 43 -1.16 9.15 -7.97
CA GLY A 43 0.21 8.91 -8.43
C GLY A 43 1.26 9.61 -7.58
N LEU A 44 1.04 10.88 -7.22
CA LEU A 44 2.01 11.67 -6.47
C LEU A 44 1.97 11.36 -4.97
N PHE A 45 0.79 11.44 -4.35
CA PHE A 45 0.66 11.33 -2.89
C PHE A 45 0.56 9.87 -2.43
N GLU A 46 -0.40 9.09 -2.95
CA GLU A 46 -0.60 7.72 -2.47
C GLU A 46 0.54 6.80 -2.89
N MET A 47 0.94 6.81 -4.15
CA MET A 47 1.94 5.87 -4.68
C MET A 47 3.36 6.44 -4.74
N GLY A 48 3.55 7.74 -4.94
CA GLY A 48 4.88 8.36 -5.03
C GLY A 48 5.51 8.59 -3.66
N VAL A 49 4.97 9.57 -2.92
CA VAL A 49 5.50 10.01 -1.63
C VAL A 49 5.48 8.87 -0.59
N THR A 50 4.38 8.13 -0.50
CA THR A 50 4.27 7.00 0.44
C THR A 50 5.32 5.94 0.18
N PHE A 51 5.65 5.66 -1.09
CA PHE A 51 6.62 4.62 -1.43
C PHE A 51 8.05 5.06 -1.17
N VAL A 52 8.37 6.36 -1.35
CA VAL A 52 9.66 6.93 -0.91
C VAL A 52 9.78 6.86 0.61
N LEU A 53 8.73 7.24 1.35
CA LEU A 53 8.68 7.10 2.81
C LEU A 53 8.84 5.65 3.24
N TRP A 54 8.21 4.71 2.54
CA TRP A 54 8.32 3.28 2.77
C TRP A 54 9.75 2.77 2.57
N LEU A 55 10.39 3.11 1.44
CA LEU A 55 11.79 2.75 1.17
C LEU A 55 12.73 3.34 2.22
N LYS A 56 12.49 4.58 2.64
CA LYS A 56 13.25 5.22 3.73
C LYS A 56 13.03 4.50 5.05
N ALA A 57 11.79 4.13 5.37
CA ALA A 57 11.48 3.36 6.57
C ALA A 57 12.17 1.98 6.54
N LEU A 58 12.13 1.28 5.41
CA LEU A 58 12.86 0.03 5.19
C LEU A 58 14.37 0.18 5.41
N SER A 59 14.98 1.30 5.03
CA SER A 59 16.40 1.54 5.30
C SER A 59 16.72 1.83 6.77
N LEU A 60 15.71 2.21 7.58
CA LEU A 60 15.86 2.43 9.02
C LEU A 60 15.60 1.16 9.85
N PHE A 61 14.89 0.17 9.32
CA PHE A 61 14.62 -1.07 10.04
C PHE A 61 15.81 -2.04 9.97
N GLU A 62 16.22 -2.59 11.11
CA GLU A 62 17.35 -3.52 11.20
C GLU A 62 17.05 -4.89 10.58
N THR A 63 15.77 -5.28 10.54
CA THR A 63 15.35 -6.56 9.96
C THR A 63 14.06 -6.43 9.14
N THR A 64 14.00 -7.14 8.01
CA THR A 64 12.81 -7.23 7.15
C THR A 64 11.57 -7.75 7.91
N ALA A 65 11.77 -8.51 8.99
CA ALA A 65 10.70 -8.99 9.86
C ALA A 65 9.98 -7.84 10.60
N GLN A 66 10.72 -6.84 11.09
CA GLN A 66 10.13 -5.65 11.73
C GLN A 66 9.31 -4.85 10.72
N ALA A 67 9.83 -4.63 9.51
CA ALA A 67 9.09 -3.96 8.45
C ALA A 67 7.81 -4.71 8.04
N GLY A 68 7.87 -6.04 7.94
CA GLY A 68 6.71 -6.89 7.65
C GLY A 68 5.61 -6.78 8.72
N SER A 69 5.98 -6.61 9.98
CA SER A 69 5.02 -6.42 11.07
C SER A 69 4.19 -5.13 10.94
N LEU A 70 4.78 -4.03 10.43
CA LEU A 70 4.07 -2.78 10.17
C LEU A 70 3.03 -2.92 9.05
N VAL A 71 3.28 -3.78 8.05
CA VAL A 71 2.28 -4.08 7.00
C VAL A 71 1.04 -4.75 7.60
N TYR A 72 1.20 -5.58 8.62
CA TYR A 72 0.05 -6.15 9.33
C TYR A 72 -0.72 -5.10 10.13
N LEU A 73 -0.03 -4.10 10.70
CA LEU A 73 -0.68 -2.97 11.35
C LEU A 73 -1.53 -2.15 10.36
N SER A 74 -1.13 -2.06 9.08
CA SER A 74 -1.92 -1.39 8.05
C SER A 74 -3.30 -2.03 7.86
N ARG A 75 -3.42 -3.36 7.98
CA ARG A 75 -4.72 -4.08 7.87
C ARG A 75 -5.67 -3.68 9.00
N PHE A 76 -5.15 -3.52 10.21
CA PHE A 76 -5.91 -3.00 11.35
C PHE A 76 -6.34 -1.55 11.10
N LEU A 77 -5.40 -0.71 10.70
CA LEU A 77 -5.64 0.71 10.48
C LEU A 77 -6.65 0.92 9.34
N SER A 78 -6.58 0.12 8.28
CA SER A 78 -7.53 0.13 7.16
C SER A 78 -8.96 -0.18 7.62
N LEU A 79 -9.17 -1.20 8.46
CA LEU A 79 -10.48 -1.50 9.04
C LEU A 79 -11.03 -0.36 9.90
N LEU A 80 -10.16 0.28 10.69
CA LEU A 80 -10.53 1.44 11.49
C LEU A 80 -10.90 2.64 10.61
N LEU A 81 -10.13 2.92 9.56
CA LEU A 81 -10.45 3.97 8.59
C LEU A 81 -11.78 3.69 7.89
N ILE A 82 -12.04 2.46 7.43
CA ILE A 82 -13.32 2.10 6.79
C ILE A 82 -14.50 2.38 7.73
N ARG A 83 -14.37 2.02 9.02
CA ARG A 83 -15.40 2.37 10.03
C ARG A 83 -15.65 3.86 10.11
N VAL A 84 -14.59 4.67 10.13
CA VAL A 84 -14.66 6.11 10.39
C VAL A 84 -15.08 6.89 9.16
N LEU A 85 -14.49 6.59 7.99
CA LEU A 85 -14.72 7.29 6.72
C LEU A 85 -16.00 6.82 6.02
N VAL A 86 -16.28 5.51 6.00
CA VAL A 86 -17.42 4.93 5.25
C VAL A 86 -18.66 4.79 6.13
N LYS A 87 -18.51 4.82 7.46
CA LYS A 87 -19.60 4.70 8.47
C LYS A 87 -20.46 3.44 8.36
N GLU A 88 -19.96 2.38 7.72
CA GLU A 88 -20.69 1.12 7.64
C GLU A 88 -20.80 0.41 8.99
N ARG A 89 -21.93 -0.29 9.19
CA ARG A 89 -22.15 -1.12 10.39
C ARG A 89 -21.23 -2.33 10.34
N ILE A 90 -20.22 -2.30 11.21
CA ILE A 90 -19.28 -3.41 11.34
C ILE A 90 -19.99 -4.64 11.89
N HIS A 91 -19.95 -5.71 11.11
CA HIS A 91 -20.36 -7.02 11.56
C HIS A 91 -19.34 -7.62 12.55
N PRO A 92 -19.77 -8.45 13.51
CA PRO A 92 -18.87 -9.08 14.48
C PRO A 92 -17.76 -9.95 13.85
N SER A 93 -17.92 -10.38 12.59
CA SER A 93 -16.89 -11.07 11.82
C SER A 93 -15.60 -10.25 11.65
N THR A 94 -15.68 -8.91 11.58
CA THR A 94 -14.51 -8.03 11.52
C THR A 94 -13.71 -8.04 12.83
N ILE A 95 -14.40 -8.14 13.97
CA ILE A 95 -13.73 -8.23 15.29
C ILE A 95 -12.98 -9.56 15.40
N VAL A 96 -13.60 -10.66 14.95
CA VAL A 96 -12.94 -11.98 14.92
C VAL A 96 -11.72 -11.96 13.99
N GLY A 97 -11.84 -11.36 12.81
CA GLY A 97 -10.69 -11.17 11.90
C GLY A 97 -9.57 -10.34 12.51
N LEU A 98 -9.91 -9.31 13.30
CA LEU A 98 -8.94 -8.47 14.01
C LEU A 98 -8.17 -9.26 15.08
N VAL A 99 -8.89 -10.03 15.89
CA VAL A 99 -8.29 -10.91 16.91
C VAL A 99 -7.37 -11.94 16.26
N LEU A 100 -7.78 -12.50 15.11
CA LEU A 100 -6.98 -13.48 14.37
C LEU A 100 -5.67 -12.85 13.84
N ILE A 101 -5.72 -11.61 13.32
CA ILE A 101 -4.52 -10.90 12.86
C ILE A 101 -3.58 -10.60 14.03
N ILE A 102 -4.11 -10.12 15.17
CA ILE A 102 -3.31 -9.84 16.38
C ILE A 102 -2.65 -11.12 16.91
N ALA A 103 -3.39 -12.23 16.97
CA ALA A 103 -2.85 -13.53 17.37
C ALA A 103 -1.76 -14.02 16.40
N GLY A 104 -1.94 -13.82 15.09
CA GLY A 104 -0.92 -14.12 14.08
C GLY A 104 0.36 -13.32 14.26
N ILE A 105 0.27 -12.00 14.51
CA ILE A 105 1.43 -11.13 14.76
C ILE A 105 2.18 -11.57 16.03
N TYR A 106 1.44 -11.86 17.12
CA TYR A 106 2.04 -12.28 18.38
C TYR A 106 2.80 -13.60 18.22
N THR A 107 2.22 -14.57 17.50
CA THR A 107 2.88 -15.87 17.24
C THR A 107 4.10 -15.71 16.32
N LEU A 108 4.04 -14.79 15.35
CA LEU A 108 5.15 -14.50 14.45
C LEU A 108 6.34 -13.85 15.18
N HIS A 109 6.07 -12.90 16.09
CA HIS A 109 7.09 -12.26 16.91
C HIS A 109 7.59 -13.15 18.06
N GLY A 110 6.80 -14.13 18.50
CA GLY A 110 7.14 -15.04 19.59
C GLY A 110 8.11 -16.17 19.22
N LYS A 111 8.50 -16.32 17.94
CA LYS A 111 9.55 -17.28 17.57
C LYS A 111 10.94 -16.67 17.81
N PRO A 112 11.73 -17.20 18.77
CA PRO A 112 13.12 -16.82 18.88
C PRO A 112 13.83 -17.18 17.57
N ILE A 113 14.70 -16.29 17.11
CA ILE A 113 15.63 -16.54 16.02
C ILE A 113 16.45 -17.77 16.41
N GLU A 114 16.07 -18.93 15.88
CA GLU A 114 16.87 -20.15 16.01
C GLU A 114 18.14 -19.92 15.18
N LYS A 115 19.28 -19.97 15.87
CA LYS A 115 20.63 -19.68 15.39
C LYS A 115 21.04 -20.54 14.21
#